data_AF-A0A4R6FZS8-F1
#
_entry.id   AF-A0A4R6FZS8-F1
#
_cell.length_a   1.000
_cell.length_b   1.000
_cell.length_c   1.000
_cell.angle_alpha   90.00
_cell.angle_beta   90.00
_cell.angle_gamma   90.00
#
_symmetry.space_group_name_H-M   'P 1'
#
loop_
_entity.id
_entity.type
_entity.pdbx_description
1 polymer ?
#
loop_
_entity_poly.entity_id
_entity_poly.type
_entity_poly.pdbx_seq_one_letter_code
_entity_poly.pdbx_strand_id
1 'polypeptide(L)'
;MRKTFLLKIFIVLFLFSSSGGRNGQSEKTSSISESEGKAPEITPETPLDATVKIYFENTLSMDGYINGNTDFKDVFREMLVAVDNEDRIDLETEFYLVNNELTREDFGLENIKISERLTPRSTANKGNKGSSNFEEILNTVLQNQEGDVVSVIMADFIYSPDGQQNTPSALNKLKTYTQDAFLKATSKQNDLETRIYHFTSDFDGTYYDFNNKHIRGVKNRPYYYFVIAPASLMNGFESNIATQLKRNKTFKNEAFFSTEKYNEQLSLEILSSTVNNGRIKVKDKNILIHDYPRQGNLEFTVLVNLENLPLSDEFITNPSNYQLNNSEFKIKNIGLTRDRDIVFDGNIFFIK
;
A
#
# COMPACT_ATOMS: atom_id res chain seq x y z
N MET A 1 11.83 13.84 -10.98
CA MET A 1 11.53 14.27 -9.59
C MET A 1 10.80 13.13 -8.90
N ARG A 2 11.50 12.30 -8.12
CA ARG A 2 10.86 11.23 -7.32
C ARG A 2 10.10 11.90 -6.19
N LYS A 3 8.77 11.87 -6.23
CA LYS A 3 7.94 12.22 -5.07
C LYS A 3 7.93 11.00 -4.17
N THR A 4 8.61 11.10 -3.03
CA THR A 4 8.53 10.14 -1.92
C THR A 4 7.12 10.19 -1.33
N PHE A 5 6.49 9.03 -1.17
CA PHE A 5 5.28 8.91 -0.33
C PHE A 5 5.70 9.15 1.13
N LEU A 6 4.98 10.03 1.83
CA LEU A 6 5.33 10.50 3.17
C LEU A 6 4.27 10.02 4.16
N LEU A 7 4.68 9.27 5.18
CA LEU A 7 3.83 8.99 6.33
C LEU A 7 3.89 10.18 7.30
N LYS A 8 2.77 10.85 7.53
CA LYS A 8 2.69 11.99 8.45
C LYS A 8 2.25 11.50 9.84
N ILE A 9 3.21 11.32 10.75
CA ILE A 9 2.93 11.07 12.16
C ILE A 9 3.01 12.42 12.90
N PHE A 10 1.91 12.82 13.55
CA PHE A 10 1.89 14.03 14.38
C PHE A 10 2.34 13.70 15.80
N ILE A 11 3.54 14.18 16.18
CA ILE A 11 4.01 14.19 17.56
C ILE A 11 4.00 15.63 18.05
N VAL A 12 3.19 15.91 19.08
CA VAL A 12 3.19 17.20 19.79
C VAL A 12 3.91 16.99 21.11
N LEU A 13 5.11 17.54 21.25
CA LEU A 13 5.94 17.49 22.45
C LEU A 13 6.03 18.89 23.04
N PHE A 14 5.61 19.06 24.30
CA PHE A 14 5.88 20.27 25.07
C PHE A 14 7.11 20.04 25.96
N LEU A 15 8.14 20.87 25.79
CA LEU A 15 9.31 20.90 26.65
C LEU A 15 9.08 21.91 27.77
N PHE A 16 9.11 21.45 29.01
CA PHE A 16 9.11 22.32 30.19
C PHE A 16 10.43 22.15 30.94
N SER A 17 11.21 23.23 31.02
CA SER A 17 12.37 23.31 31.90
C SER A 17 11.90 23.73 33.29
N SER A 18 11.80 22.77 34.23
CA SER A 18 11.54 23.08 35.64
C SER A 18 12.82 23.02 36.46
N SER A 19 13.25 24.15 37.01
CA SER A 19 14.29 24.21 38.03
C SER A 19 13.69 23.95 39.43
N GLY A 20 14.10 22.84 40.04
CA GLY A 20 14.18 22.67 41.50
C GLY A 20 12.88 22.43 42.30
N GLY A 21 12.90 21.38 43.14
CA GLY A 21 11.96 21.24 44.25
C GLY A 21 11.82 19.80 44.78
N ARG A 22 12.60 19.46 45.81
CA ARG A 22 12.48 18.22 46.60
C ARG A 22 11.22 18.24 47.49
N ASN A 23 10.49 17.13 47.51
CA ASN A 23 9.70 16.52 48.60
C ASN A 23 8.81 15.45 47.92
N GLY A 24 8.47 14.29 48.46
CA GLY A 24 8.51 13.68 49.78
C GLY A 24 7.42 12.58 49.71
N GLN A 25 7.77 11.37 50.13
CA GLN A 25 6.99 10.11 50.27
C GLN A 25 5.45 10.14 50.09
N SER A 26 4.91 9.08 49.45
CA SER A 26 4.13 8.05 50.15
C SER A 26 3.82 6.87 49.23
N GLU A 27 4.18 5.66 49.67
CA GLU A 27 3.79 4.38 49.10
C GLU A 27 2.32 4.08 49.45
N LYS A 28 1.56 3.59 48.46
CA LYS A 28 0.33 2.83 48.72
C LYS A 28 0.29 1.63 47.79
N THR A 29 0.56 0.49 48.38
CA THR A 29 0.37 -0.86 47.85
C THR A 29 -1.12 -1.12 47.66
N SER A 30 -1.53 -1.51 46.45
CA SER A 30 -2.82 -2.18 46.21
C SER A 30 -2.61 -3.34 45.26
N SER A 31 -2.83 -4.54 45.79
CA SER A 31 -2.78 -5.85 45.16
C SER A 31 -3.73 -5.98 43.95
N ILE A 32 -3.19 -6.45 42.83
CA ILE A 32 -3.95 -6.90 41.66
C ILE A 32 -4.13 -8.41 41.78
N SER A 33 -5.37 -8.87 41.75
CA SER A 33 -5.76 -10.28 41.66
C SER A 33 -5.59 -10.78 40.23
N GLU A 34 -4.81 -11.84 40.05
CA GLU A 34 -4.68 -12.60 38.82
C GLU A 34 -6.00 -13.35 38.51
N SER A 35 -6.54 -13.17 37.31
CA SER A 35 -7.48 -14.14 36.72
C SER A 35 -6.87 -14.65 35.42
N GLU A 36 -6.44 -15.91 35.44
CA GLU A 36 -6.03 -16.67 34.26
C GLU A 36 -7.24 -16.89 33.35
N GLY A 37 -7.28 -16.18 32.22
CA GLY A 37 -8.20 -16.41 31.11
C GLY A 37 -7.52 -17.21 30.02
N LYS A 38 -7.91 -18.47 29.88
CA LYS A 38 -7.46 -19.41 28.84
C LYS A 38 -7.78 -18.86 27.45
N ALA A 39 -6.78 -18.75 26.58
CA ALA A 39 -6.93 -18.30 25.19
C ALA A 39 -7.89 -19.23 24.42
N PRO A 40 -8.82 -18.70 23.61
CA PRO A 40 -9.70 -19.54 22.80
C PRO A 40 -8.90 -20.15 21.64
N GLU A 41 -9.07 -21.46 21.49
CA GLU A 41 -8.54 -22.27 20.41
C GLU A 41 -9.26 -21.89 19.11
N ILE A 42 -8.52 -21.43 18.10
CA ILE A 42 -9.06 -20.95 16.82
C ILE A 42 -9.41 -22.17 15.95
N THR A 43 -10.69 -22.51 15.86
CA THR A 43 -11.23 -23.39 14.81
C THR A 43 -11.08 -22.73 13.44
N PRO A 44 -10.75 -23.47 12.36
CA PRO A 44 -10.60 -22.88 11.03
C PRO A 44 -11.96 -22.33 10.57
N GLU A 45 -12.01 -21.02 10.33
CA GLU A 45 -13.18 -20.36 9.73
C GLU A 45 -13.41 -20.93 8.33
N THR A 46 -14.67 -21.21 7.98
CA THR A 46 -15.08 -21.55 6.62
C THR A 46 -14.55 -20.48 5.66
N PRO A 47 -13.98 -20.85 4.48
CA PRO A 47 -13.51 -19.88 3.51
C PRO A 47 -14.59 -18.85 3.17
N LEU A 48 -14.18 -17.60 3.02
CA LEU A 48 -15.06 -16.53 2.56
C LEU A 48 -15.29 -16.70 1.05
N ASP A 49 -16.54 -16.73 0.61
CA ASP A 49 -16.88 -16.76 -0.82
C ASP A 49 -16.69 -15.34 -1.39
N ALA A 50 -15.83 -15.18 -2.39
CA ALA A 50 -15.57 -13.89 -3.01
C ALA A 50 -15.29 -14.00 -4.52
N THR A 51 -15.31 -12.87 -5.21
CA THR A 51 -15.04 -12.82 -6.66
C THR A 51 -13.82 -11.94 -6.96
N VAL A 52 -12.86 -12.46 -7.71
CA VAL A 52 -11.81 -11.65 -8.35
C VAL A 52 -12.29 -11.17 -9.71
N LYS A 53 -12.49 -9.87 -9.85
CA LYS A 53 -12.81 -9.23 -11.13
C LYS A 53 -11.55 -8.61 -11.73
N ILE A 54 -11.13 -9.14 -12.86
CA ILE A 54 -9.93 -8.72 -13.57
C ILE A 54 -10.33 -7.79 -14.71
N TYR A 55 -9.80 -6.58 -14.70
CA TYR A 55 -10.10 -5.51 -15.65
C TYR A 55 -8.84 -5.18 -16.45
N PHE A 56 -8.76 -5.65 -17.69
CA PHE A 56 -7.65 -5.35 -18.58
C PHE A 56 -7.99 -4.15 -19.48
N GLU A 57 -7.16 -3.11 -19.39
CA GLU A 57 -7.30 -1.93 -20.24
C GLU A 57 -6.99 -2.27 -21.71
N ASN A 58 -7.96 -2.02 -22.60
CA ASN A 58 -7.92 -2.52 -23.97
C ASN A 58 -7.72 -1.40 -25.02
N THR A 59 -6.52 -0.82 -25.04
CA THR A 59 -6.05 0.08 -26.11
C THR A 59 -4.95 -0.53 -26.97
N LEU A 60 -4.65 0.13 -28.09
CA LEU A 60 -3.53 -0.23 -28.96
C LEU A 60 -2.16 -0.15 -28.25
N SER A 61 -2.00 0.74 -27.25
CA SER A 61 -0.76 0.76 -26.45
C SER A 61 -0.62 -0.49 -25.60
N MET A 62 -1.72 -1.10 -25.16
CA MET A 62 -1.67 -2.30 -24.33
C MET A 62 -1.33 -3.57 -25.11
N ASP A 63 -1.51 -3.57 -26.44
CA ASP A 63 -1.17 -4.70 -27.31
C ASP A 63 0.30 -5.10 -27.18
N GLY A 64 1.20 -4.15 -26.92
CA GLY A 64 2.62 -4.43 -26.76
C GLY A 64 2.98 -5.26 -25.52
N TYR A 65 2.12 -5.27 -24.49
CA TYR A 65 2.32 -6.11 -23.31
C TYR A 65 1.74 -7.52 -23.48
N ILE A 66 0.82 -7.73 -24.42
CA ILE A 66 0.16 -9.03 -24.64
C ILE A 66 0.60 -9.70 -25.96
N ASN A 67 1.51 -9.06 -26.70
CA ASN A 67 2.09 -9.59 -27.92
C ASN A 67 3.25 -10.56 -27.62
N GLY A 68 3.02 -11.85 -27.83
CA GLY A 68 4.00 -12.90 -27.58
C GLY A 68 4.05 -13.36 -26.12
N ASN A 69 5.25 -13.68 -25.63
CA ASN A 69 5.54 -14.04 -24.25
C ASN A 69 6.32 -12.91 -23.61
N THR A 70 5.65 -12.10 -22.81
CA THR A 70 6.19 -10.91 -22.14
C THR A 70 6.19 -11.14 -20.64
N ASP A 71 7.01 -10.38 -19.89
CA ASP A 71 6.97 -10.46 -18.43
C ASP A 71 5.57 -10.07 -17.87
N PHE A 72 4.80 -9.22 -18.57
CA PHE A 72 3.40 -8.94 -18.22
C PHE A 72 2.56 -10.20 -18.18
N LYS A 73 2.64 -11.05 -19.21
CA LYS A 73 1.88 -12.30 -19.27
C LYS A 73 2.36 -13.31 -18.24
N ASP A 74 3.65 -13.28 -17.90
CA ASP A 74 4.21 -14.13 -16.86
C ASP A 74 3.69 -13.74 -15.48
N VAL A 75 3.75 -12.46 -15.11
CA VAL A 75 3.15 -11.95 -13.85
C VAL A 75 1.65 -12.20 -13.81
N PHE A 76 0.95 -12.01 -14.93
CA PHE A 76 -0.49 -12.29 -14.98
C PHE A 76 -0.79 -13.77 -14.75
N ARG A 77 0.01 -14.68 -15.33
CA ARG A 77 -0.11 -16.12 -15.09
C ARG A 77 0.18 -16.49 -13.65
N GLU A 78 1.22 -15.92 -13.04
CA GLU A 78 1.54 -16.10 -11.62
C GLU A 78 0.36 -15.65 -10.73
N MET A 79 -0.27 -14.52 -11.04
CA MET A 79 -1.47 -14.05 -10.34
C MET A 79 -2.61 -15.06 -10.43
N LEU A 80 -2.91 -15.57 -11.62
CA LEU A 80 -4.00 -16.52 -11.84
C LEU A 80 -3.74 -17.84 -11.10
N VAL A 81 -2.51 -18.33 -11.11
CA VAL A 81 -2.10 -19.50 -10.32
C VAL A 81 -2.29 -19.25 -8.83
N ALA A 82 -1.90 -18.07 -8.34
CA ALA A 82 -2.06 -17.74 -6.93
C ALA A 82 -3.54 -17.62 -6.52
N VAL A 83 -4.40 -17.09 -7.39
CA VAL A 83 -5.87 -17.05 -7.19
C VAL A 83 -6.44 -18.46 -7.15
N ASP A 84 -6.08 -19.33 -8.10
CA ASP A 84 -6.57 -20.71 -8.18
C ASP A 84 -6.11 -21.59 -7.00
N ASN A 85 -5.10 -21.15 -6.24
CA ASN A 85 -4.53 -21.86 -5.09
C ASN A 85 -4.68 -21.03 -3.79
N GLU A 86 -5.69 -20.16 -3.71
CA GLU A 86 -6.04 -19.47 -2.48
C GLU A 86 -6.96 -20.36 -1.62
N ASP A 87 -6.44 -20.86 -0.50
CA ASP A 87 -7.18 -21.77 0.37
C ASP A 87 -8.07 -21.04 1.40
N ARG A 88 -7.84 -19.74 1.63
CA ARG A 88 -8.57 -18.96 2.66
C ARG A 88 -9.84 -18.32 2.13
N ILE A 89 -9.93 -18.12 0.83
CA ILE A 89 -11.02 -17.42 0.14
C ILE A 89 -11.37 -18.23 -1.09
N ASP A 90 -12.63 -18.64 -1.24
CA ASP A 90 -13.09 -19.28 -2.47
C ASP A 90 -13.31 -18.20 -3.53
N LEU A 91 -12.40 -18.11 -4.50
CA LEU A 91 -12.31 -17.01 -5.45
C LEU A 91 -12.85 -17.43 -6.83
N GLU A 92 -14.06 -16.98 -7.16
CA GLU A 92 -14.52 -17.00 -8.56
C GLU A 92 -13.77 -15.92 -9.37
N THR A 93 -13.33 -16.25 -10.59
CA THR A 93 -12.62 -15.28 -11.44
C THR A 93 -13.51 -14.82 -12.60
N GLU A 94 -13.66 -13.50 -12.74
CA GLU A 94 -14.29 -12.86 -13.89
C GLU A 94 -13.28 -11.99 -14.63
N PHE A 95 -13.30 -12.03 -15.96
CA PHE A 95 -12.41 -11.22 -16.79
C PHE A 95 -13.20 -10.21 -17.63
N TYR A 96 -12.69 -8.99 -17.68
CA TYR A 96 -13.26 -7.88 -18.42
C TYR A 96 -12.19 -7.16 -19.24
N LEU A 97 -12.54 -6.81 -20.47
CA LEU A 97 -11.85 -5.79 -21.25
C LEU A 97 -12.49 -4.43 -20.96
N VAL A 98 -11.67 -3.41 -20.73
CA VAL A 98 -12.16 -2.06 -20.39
C VAL A 98 -11.49 -1.00 -21.27
N ASN A 99 -12.31 -0.12 -21.86
CA ASN A 99 -11.86 1.05 -22.60
C ASN A 99 -12.86 2.20 -22.44
N ASN A 100 -13.83 2.31 -23.36
CA ASN A 100 -15.01 3.18 -23.24
C ASN A 100 -16.24 2.43 -22.70
N GLU A 101 -16.15 1.10 -22.61
CA GLU A 101 -17.20 0.25 -22.05
C GLU A 101 -16.56 -0.94 -21.30
N LEU A 102 -17.37 -1.60 -20.47
CA LEU A 102 -16.97 -2.79 -19.74
C LEU A 102 -17.48 -4.03 -20.49
N THR A 103 -16.58 -4.82 -21.08
CA THR A 103 -16.94 -6.04 -21.82
C THR A 103 -16.46 -7.26 -21.07
N ARG A 104 -17.38 -8.10 -20.58
CA ARG A 104 -17.03 -9.40 -19.98
C ARG A 104 -16.53 -10.35 -21.06
N GLU A 105 -15.40 -10.99 -20.81
CA GLU A 105 -14.85 -12.01 -21.71
C GLU A 105 -14.76 -13.35 -20.99
N ASP A 106 -15.14 -14.40 -21.71
CA ASP A 106 -14.96 -15.77 -21.27
C ASP A 106 -13.84 -16.40 -22.10
N PHE A 107 -12.68 -16.57 -21.47
CA PHE A 107 -11.54 -17.24 -22.06
C PHE A 107 -11.53 -18.75 -21.76
N GLY A 108 -12.67 -19.34 -21.39
CA GLY A 108 -12.86 -20.76 -21.13
C GLY A 108 -12.59 -21.19 -19.69
N LEU A 109 -12.77 -22.50 -19.43
CA LEU A 109 -12.88 -23.09 -18.08
C LEU A 109 -11.63 -23.03 -17.18
N GLU A 110 -10.44 -22.75 -17.72
CA GLU A 110 -9.20 -22.76 -16.92
C GLU A 110 -8.60 -21.36 -16.84
N ASN A 111 -8.62 -20.78 -15.64
CA ASN A 111 -8.13 -19.42 -15.38
C ASN A 111 -6.70 -19.21 -15.87
N ILE A 112 -5.79 -20.14 -15.62
CA ILE A 112 -4.38 -20.04 -16.05
C ILE A 112 -4.23 -19.80 -17.57
N LYS A 113 -5.15 -20.31 -18.39
CA LYS A 113 -5.13 -20.16 -19.87
C LYS A 113 -5.61 -18.78 -20.34
N ILE A 114 -6.21 -17.96 -19.46
CA ILE A 114 -6.57 -16.57 -19.76
C ILE A 114 -5.32 -15.82 -20.23
N SER A 115 -4.21 -15.95 -19.49
CA SER A 115 -2.94 -15.29 -19.84
C SER A 115 -2.48 -15.65 -21.25
N GLU A 116 -2.62 -16.90 -21.69
CA GLU A 116 -2.20 -17.36 -23.02
C GLU A 116 -3.10 -16.83 -24.13
N ARG A 117 -4.42 -16.81 -23.89
CA ARG A 117 -5.44 -16.39 -24.85
C ARG A 117 -5.55 -14.88 -24.98
N LEU A 118 -5.11 -14.12 -23.98
CA LEU A 118 -5.01 -12.67 -24.05
C LEU A 118 -3.87 -12.28 -25.01
N THR A 119 -4.25 -11.82 -26.20
CA THR A 119 -3.37 -11.45 -27.30
C THR A 119 -3.95 -10.26 -28.06
N PRO A 120 -3.16 -9.50 -28.84
CA PRO A 120 -3.71 -8.41 -29.65
C PRO A 120 -4.83 -8.87 -30.58
N ARG A 121 -4.74 -10.10 -31.10
CA ARG A 121 -5.76 -10.69 -31.97
C ARG A 121 -7.07 -10.97 -31.25
N SER A 122 -7.03 -11.45 -30.00
CA SER A 122 -8.26 -11.75 -29.25
C SER A 122 -9.00 -10.50 -28.79
N THR A 123 -8.31 -9.36 -28.69
CA THR A 123 -8.89 -8.09 -28.24
C THR A 123 -9.18 -7.09 -29.38
N ALA A 124 -8.73 -7.37 -30.61
CA ALA A 124 -8.74 -6.43 -31.74
C ALA A 124 -10.12 -5.81 -32.05
N ASN A 125 -11.20 -6.57 -31.90
CA ASN A 125 -12.56 -6.14 -32.24
C ASN A 125 -13.44 -5.86 -31.01
N LYS A 126 -12.82 -5.56 -29.85
CA LYS A 126 -13.52 -5.43 -28.56
C LYS A 126 -13.46 -3.99 -28.06
N GLY A 127 -14.52 -3.22 -28.29
CA GLY A 127 -14.61 -1.80 -27.94
C GLY A 127 -13.66 -0.89 -28.74
N ASN A 128 -13.50 0.36 -28.31
CA ASN A 128 -12.62 1.33 -28.97
C ASN A 128 -11.19 1.27 -28.42
N LYS A 129 -10.25 0.75 -29.23
CA LYS A 129 -8.83 0.65 -28.84
C LYS A 129 -8.01 1.94 -29.04
N GLY A 130 -8.62 3.01 -29.57
CA GLY A 130 -7.90 4.25 -29.89
C GLY A 130 -7.55 5.11 -28.66
N SER A 131 -8.34 5.02 -27.59
CA SER A 131 -8.09 5.74 -26.34
C SER A 131 -8.84 5.08 -25.18
N SER A 132 -8.34 5.32 -23.97
CA SER A 132 -8.99 4.90 -22.72
C SER A 132 -9.44 6.10 -21.92
N ASN A 133 -10.68 6.07 -21.43
CA ASN A 133 -11.19 7.08 -20.51
C ASN A 133 -10.96 6.62 -19.07
N PHE A 134 -9.73 6.80 -18.56
CA PHE A 134 -9.38 6.33 -17.21
C PHE A 134 -10.30 6.88 -16.10
N GLU A 135 -10.86 8.08 -16.28
CA GLU A 135 -11.84 8.67 -15.35
C GLU A 135 -13.08 7.76 -15.24
N GLU A 136 -13.58 7.31 -16.38
CA GLU A 136 -14.76 6.45 -16.49
C GLU A 136 -14.45 4.99 -16.14
N ILE A 137 -13.26 4.48 -16.49
CA ILE A 137 -12.80 3.14 -16.09
C ILE A 137 -12.75 3.05 -14.56
N LEU A 138 -12.03 3.97 -13.91
CA LEU A 138 -11.90 3.98 -12.46
C LEU A 138 -13.26 4.15 -11.78
N ASN A 139 -14.08 5.09 -12.26
CA ASN A 139 -15.42 5.27 -11.70
C ASN A 139 -16.28 4.01 -11.88
N THR A 140 -16.28 3.38 -13.05
CA THR A 140 -17.06 2.16 -13.30
C THR A 140 -16.61 1.02 -12.40
N VAL A 141 -15.31 0.77 -12.27
CA VAL A 141 -14.82 -0.29 -11.37
C VAL A 141 -15.17 0.02 -9.92
N LEU A 142 -14.89 1.24 -9.45
CA LEU A 142 -15.17 1.66 -8.08
C LEU A 142 -16.66 1.69 -7.73
N GLN A 143 -17.54 1.99 -8.68
CA GLN A 143 -18.99 1.96 -8.45
C GLN A 143 -19.59 0.57 -8.53
N ASN A 144 -18.87 -0.41 -9.10
CA ASN A 144 -19.23 -1.84 -9.10
C ASN A 144 -18.51 -2.63 -7.99
N GLN A 145 -17.75 -1.93 -7.13
CA GLN A 145 -17.09 -2.48 -5.97
C GLN A 145 -18.11 -2.59 -4.82
N GLU A 146 -18.91 -3.65 -4.86
CA GLU A 146 -19.94 -3.96 -3.86
C GLU A 146 -19.84 -5.44 -3.47
N GLY A 147 -20.00 -5.74 -2.18
CA GLY A 147 -19.90 -7.09 -1.63
C GLY A 147 -18.46 -7.61 -1.53
N ASP A 148 -18.32 -8.94 -1.50
CA ASP A 148 -17.06 -9.64 -1.34
C ASP A 148 -16.32 -9.76 -2.70
N VAL A 149 -15.81 -8.63 -3.19
CA VAL A 149 -15.15 -8.53 -4.50
C VAL A 149 -13.72 -8.00 -4.36
N VAL A 150 -12.79 -8.62 -5.07
CA VAL A 150 -11.43 -8.10 -5.32
C VAL A 150 -11.36 -7.63 -6.77
N SER A 151 -11.30 -6.32 -7.00
CA SER A 151 -11.14 -5.74 -8.33
C SER A 151 -9.67 -5.51 -8.67
N VAL A 152 -9.19 -6.06 -9.78
CA VAL A 152 -7.81 -5.92 -10.26
C VAL A 152 -7.80 -5.20 -11.61
N ILE A 153 -7.39 -3.94 -11.65
CA ILE A 153 -7.24 -3.15 -12.89
C ILE A 153 -5.81 -3.22 -13.40
N MET A 154 -5.63 -3.70 -14.62
CA MET A 154 -4.34 -3.86 -15.29
C MET A 154 -4.20 -2.85 -16.43
N ALA A 155 -3.29 -1.88 -16.27
CA ALA A 155 -3.02 -0.87 -17.28
C ALA A 155 -1.61 -0.30 -17.13
N ASP A 156 -1.11 0.38 -18.17
CA ASP A 156 0.11 1.18 -18.07
C ASP A 156 -0.12 2.59 -17.49
N PHE A 157 -1.40 2.99 -17.38
CA PHE A 157 -1.86 4.30 -16.92
C PHE A 157 -1.15 5.49 -17.59
N ILE A 158 -0.68 5.30 -18.82
CA ILE A 158 -0.07 6.38 -19.59
C ILE A 158 -1.19 7.25 -20.15
N TYR A 159 -1.26 8.47 -19.64
CA TYR A 159 -2.27 9.43 -20.03
C TYR A 159 -1.80 10.26 -21.23
N SER A 160 -2.36 9.94 -22.41
CA SER A 160 -2.21 10.70 -23.65
C SER A 160 -3.56 11.29 -24.07
N PRO A 161 -3.98 12.44 -23.50
CA PRO A 161 -5.28 13.03 -23.79
C PRO A 161 -5.27 13.55 -25.23
N ASP A 162 -5.97 12.85 -26.12
CA ASP A 162 -6.08 13.25 -27.52
C ASP A 162 -6.73 14.65 -27.64
N GLY A 163 -6.14 15.51 -28.48
CA GLY A 163 -6.67 16.84 -28.77
C GLY A 163 -6.67 17.88 -27.64
N GLN A 164 -6.22 17.57 -26.42
CA GLN A 164 -6.12 18.57 -25.36
C GLN A 164 -4.80 19.35 -25.44
N GLN A 165 -4.86 20.59 -25.94
CA GLN A 165 -3.69 21.48 -26.07
C GLN A 165 -3.00 21.81 -24.72
N ASN A 166 -3.64 21.51 -23.58
CA ASN A 166 -3.15 21.82 -22.24
C ASN A 166 -3.17 20.58 -21.33
N THR A 167 -2.14 19.72 -21.47
CA THR A 167 -1.92 18.52 -20.66
C THR A 167 -2.04 18.76 -19.14
N PRO A 168 -1.54 19.87 -18.55
CA PRO A 168 -1.80 20.20 -17.14
C PRO A 168 -3.27 20.28 -16.74
N SER A 169 -4.12 20.88 -17.58
CA SER A 169 -5.57 20.97 -17.32
C SER A 169 -6.22 19.58 -17.34
N ALA A 170 -5.85 18.76 -18.33
CA ALA A 170 -6.31 17.39 -18.48
C ALA A 170 -5.93 16.53 -17.25
N LEU A 171 -4.70 16.69 -16.73
CA LEU A 171 -4.25 15.99 -15.53
C LEU A 171 -4.99 16.45 -14.26
N ASN A 172 -5.29 17.74 -14.13
CA ASN A 172 -6.10 18.24 -13.02
C ASN A 172 -7.54 17.72 -13.07
N LYS A 173 -8.09 17.58 -14.29
CA LYS A 173 -9.38 16.95 -14.53
C LYS A 173 -9.34 15.49 -14.05
N LEU A 174 -8.40 14.68 -14.55
CA LEU A 174 -8.23 13.28 -14.15
C LEU A 174 -8.07 13.13 -12.63
N LYS A 175 -7.29 14.00 -11.99
CA LYS A 175 -7.13 14.02 -10.53
C LYS A 175 -8.48 14.23 -9.83
N THR A 176 -9.27 15.21 -10.28
CA THR A 176 -10.55 15.56 -9.68
C THR A 176 -11.57 14.43 -9.83
N TYR A 177 -11.68 13.83 -11.02
CA TYR A 177 -12.60 12.71 -11.24
C TYR A 177 -12.17 11.44 -10.51
N THR A 178 -10.86 11.16 -10.45
CA THR A 178 -10.34 10.06 -9.62
C THR A 178 -10.72 10.26 -8.16
N GLN A 179 -10.52 11.48 -7.63
CA GLN A 179 -10.90 11.81 -6.26
C GLN A 179 -12.40 11.64 -6.02
N ASP A 180 -13.25 12.13 -6.91
CA ASP A 180 -14.70 11.99 -6.82
C ASP A 180 -15.15 10.52 -6.85
N ALA A 181 -14.56 9.69 -7.73
CA ALA A 181 -14.85 8.26 -7.83
C ALA A 181 -14.53 7.52 -6.52
N PHE A 182 -13.37 7.79 -5.92
CA PHE A 182 -13.01 7.21 -4.63
C PHE A 182 -13.89 7.72 -3.48
N LEU A 183 -14.21 9.02 -3.43
CA LEU A 183 -15.11 9.57 -2.40
C LEU A 183 -16.51 8.94 -2.47
N LYS A 184 -17.03 8.71 -3.66
CA LYS A 184 -18.30 8.00 -3.86
C LYS A 184 -18.22 6.56 -3.40
N ALA A 185 -17.18 5.82 -3.79
CA ALA A 185 -16.99 4.44 -3.36
C ALA A 185 -16.86 4.32 -1.84
N THR A 186 -16.05 5.17 -1.20
CA THR A 186 -15.85 5.13 0.25
C THR A 186 -17.06 5.58 1.06
N SER A 187 -17.97 6.35 0.45
CA SER A 187 -19.28 6.66 1.07
C SER A 187 -20.26 5.48 1.07
N LYS A 188 -20.07 4.51 0.18
CA LYS A 188 -20.85 3.27 0.13
C LYS A 188 -20.22 2.15 0.96
N GLN A 189 -18.89 2.09 0.96
CA GLN A 189 -18.11 1.06 1.63
C GLN A 189 -16.95 1.69 2.41
N ASN A 190 -17.03 1.63 3.74
CA ASN A 190 -16.16 2.39 4.63
C ASN A 190 -14.83 1.68 4.97
N ASP A 191 -14.63 0.44 4.53
CA ASP A 191 -13.44 -0.38 4.76
C ASP A 191 -12.65 -0.64 3.46
N LEU A 192 -12.81 0.23 2.47
CA LEU A 192 -12.21 0.07 1.16
C LEU A 192 -10.69 0.30 1.19
N GLU A 193 -9.96 -0.68 0.69
CA GLU A 193 -8.51 -0.63 0.52
C GLU A 193 -8.12 -0.64 -0.95
N THR A 194 -6.97 -0.04 -1.26
CA THR A 194 -6.39 -0.04 -2.60
C THR A 194 -4.88 -0.23 -2.53
N ARG A 195 -4.40 -1.28 -3.21
CA ARG A 195 -2.99 -1.53 -3.48
C ARG A 195 -2.68 -1.22 -4.93
N ILE A 196 -1.52 -0.62 -5.17
CA ILE A 196 -1.00 -0.42 -6.52
C ILE A 196 0.34 -1.12 -6.60
N TYR A 197 0.44 -2.17 -7.41
CA TYR A 197 1.71 -2.85 -7.67
C TYR A 197 2.30 -2.34 -8.99
N HIS A 198 3.57 -1.98 -8.97
CA HIS A 198 4.32 -1.48 -10.11
C HIS A 198 5.30 -2.55 -10.60
N PHE A 199 5.18 -2.89 -11.88
CA PHE A 199 6.05 -3.84 -12.57
C PHE A 199 6.63 -3.22 -13.84
N THR A 200 7.64 -3.88 -14.41
CA THR A 200 8.16 -3.58 -15.75
C THR A 200 8.01 -4.79 -16.65
N SER A 201 7.70 -4.60 -17.92
CA SER A 201 7.67 -5.71 -18.88
C SER A 201 8.40 -5.34 -20.15
N ASP A 202 8.95 -6.37 -20.79
CA ASP A 202 9.21 -6.34 -22.21
C ASP A 202 7.95 -5.88 -22.98
N PHE A 203 8.17 -5.06 -24.01
CA PHE A 203 7.13 -4.39 -24.78
C PHE A 203 7.42 -4.52 -26.27
N ASP A 204 6.44 -5.00 -27.03
CA ASP A 204 6.51 -5.07 -28.49
C ASP A 204 5.21 -4.56 -29.14
N GLY A 205 5.04 -3.24 -29.10
CA GLY A 205 3.86 -2.55 -29.64
C GLY A 205 4.14 -1.11 -30.04
N THR A 206 3.07 -0.35 -30.25
CA THR A 206 3.16 1.09 -30.52
C THR A 206 3.01 1.85 -29.21
N TYR A 207 4.02 2.65 -28.86
CA TYR A 207 3.95 3.58 -27.74
C TYR A 207 3.44 4.93 -28.23
N TYR A 208 2.56 5.55 -27.44
CA TYR A 208 2.00 6.88 -27.69
C TYR A 208 2.49 7.79 -26.57
N ASP A 209 3.26 8.84 -26.91
CA ASP A 209 3.68 9.82 -25.93
C ASP A 209 2.56 10.80 -25.57
N PHE A 210 2.82 11.72 -24.64
CA PHE A 210 1.83 12.70 -24.19
C PHE A 210 1.35 13.68 -25.27
N ASN A 211 2.01 13.73 -26.44
CA ASN A 211 1.57 14.49 -27.61
C ASN A 211 0.86 13.61 -28.64
N ASN A 212 0.47 12.39 -28.26
CA ASN A 212 -0.09 11.37 -29.12
C ASN A 212 0.86 10.95 -30.27
N LYS A 213 2.18 11.12 -30.11
CA LYS A 213 3.16 10.72 -31.14
C LYS A 213 3.45 9.23 -31.03
N HIS A 214 3.40 8.56 -32.18
CA HIS A 214 3.69 7.13 -32.28
C HIS A 214 5.20 6.87 -32.26
N ILE A 215 5.64 6.02 -31.35
CA ILE A 215 7.02 5.62 -31.16
C ILE A 215 7.08 4.08 -31.18
N ARG A 216 7.94 3.54 -32.04
CA ARG A 216 8.21 2.09 -32.15
C ARG A 216 9.58 1.77 -31.57
N GLY A 217 9.79 0.51 -31.21
CA GLY A 217 11.07 0.02 -30.70
C GLY A 217 11.35 0.33 -29.23
N VAL A 218 10.36 0.83 -28.48
CA VAL A 218 10.41 0.83 -27.02
C VAL A 218 10.40 -0.62 -26.57
N LYS A 219 11.35 -1.03 -25.73
CA LYS A 219 11.52 -2.43 -25.34
C LYS A 219 11.08 -2.77 -23.93
N ASN A 220 11.13 -1.83 -23.00
CA ASN A 220 10.81 -2.07 -21.60
C ASN A 220 9.91 -0.94 -21.10
N ARG A 221 8.76 -1.26 -20.50
CA ARG A 221 7.80 -0.26 -20.03
C ARG A 221 7.16 -0.63 -18.69
N PRO A 222 6.83 0.38 -17.86
CA PRO A 222 6.10 0.14 -16.62
C PRO A 222 4.63 -0.19 -16.90
N TYR A 223 4.06 -1.04 -16.05
CA TYR A 223 2.63 -1.26 -15.96
C TYR A 223 2.23 -1.48 -14.49
N TYR A 224 0.94 -1.41 -14.21
CA TYR A 224 0.43 -1.40 -12.85
C TYR A 224 -0.80 -2.29 -12.70
N TYR A 225 -0.89 -2.95 -11.54
CA TYR A 225 -2.10 -3.59 -11.06
C TYR A 225 -2.68 -2.75 -9.91
N PHE A 226 -3.86 -2.18 -10.11
CA PHE A 226 -4.63 -1.55 -9.03
C PHE A 226 -5.57 -2.62 -8.47
N VAL A 227 -5.31 -3.05 -7.25
CA VAL A 227 -6.13 -4.01 -6.52
C VAL A 227 -6.98 -3.26 -5.52
N ILE A 228 -8.29 -3.40 -5.60
CA ILE A 228 -9.28 -2.69 -4.79
C ILE A 228 -10.19 -3.73 -4.14
N ALA A 229 -10.32 -3.70 -2.82
CA ALA A 229 -11.12 -4.67 -2.08
C ALA A 229 -11.49 -4.13 -0.68
N PRO A 230 -12.52 -4.69 -0.02
CA PRO A 230 -12.66 -4.57 1.44
C PRO A 230 -11.40 -5.03 2.17
N ALA A 231 -11.12 -4.45 3.34
CA ALA A 231 -9.94 -4.78 4.15
C ALA A 231 -9.84 -6.27 4.51
N SER A 232 -10.96 -6.95 4.75
CA SER A 232 -11.01 -8.39 5.02
C SER A 232 -10.42 -9.22 3.88
N LEU A 233 -10.83 -8.93 2.64
CA LEU A 233 -10.35 -9.61 1.44
C LEU A 233 -8.93 -9.19 1.04
N MET A 234 -8.58 -7.91 1.26
CA MET A 234 -7.24 -7.41 0.96
C MET A 234 -6.16 -8.14 1.76
N ASN A 235 -6.44 -8.49 3.03
CA ASN A 235 -5.51 -9.27 3.85
C ASN A 235 -5.26 -10.67 3.28
N GLY A 236 -6.30 -11.35 2.80
CA GLY A 236 -6.15 -12.64 2.12
C GLY A 236 -5.30 -12.50 0.86
N PHE A 237 -5.64 -11.53 0.01
CA PHE A 237 -4.90 -11.21 -1.20
C PHE A 237 -3.40 -10.94 -0.92
N GLU A 238 -3.08 -10.15 0.10
CA GLU A 238 -1.69 -9.83 0.46
C GLU A 238 -0.91 -11.06 0.93
N SER A 239 -1.54 -11.91 1.74
CA SER A 239 -0.88 -13.03 2.41
C SER A 239 -0.37 -14.11 1.45
N ASN A 240 -0.96 -14.23 0.27
CA ASN A 240 -0.62 -15.26 -0.72
C ASN A 240 -0.36 -14.64 -2.10
N ILE A 241 -1.38 -14.06 -2.72
CA ILE A 241 -1.34 -13.56 -4.10
C ILE A 241 -0.28 -12.46 -4.24
N ALA A 242 -0.37 -11.39 -3.44
CA ALA A 242 0.61 -10.30 -3.52
C ALA A 242 2.02 -10.77 -3.15
N THR A 243 2.16 -11.70 -2.20
CA THR A 243 3.46 -12.27 -1.83
C THR A 243 4.12 -12.98 -3.02
N GLN A 244 3.36 -13.70 -3.84
CA GLN A 244 3.86 -14.31 -5.08
C GLN A 244 4.25 -13.23 -6.10
N LEU A 245 3.39 -12.24 -6.32
CA LEU A 245 3.66 -11.14 -7.26
C LEU A 245 4.93 -10.35 -6.90
N LYS A 246 5.15 -10.05 -5.60
CA LYS A 246 6.31 -9.30 -5.11
C LYS A 246 7.63 -10.07 -5.27
N ARG A 247 7.60 -11.41 -5.41
CA ARG A 247 8.80 -12.23 -5.69
C ARG A 247 9.23 -12.18 -7.15
N ASN A 248 8.36 -11.74 -8.05
CA ASN A 248 8.70 -11.62 -9.46
C ASN A 248 9.81 -10.57 -9.65
N LYS A 249 10.84 -10.91 -10.43
CA LYS A 249 12.00 -10.03 -10.72
C LYS A 249 11.61 -8.66 -11.32
N THR A 250 10.42 -8.58 -11.92
CA THR A 250 9.92 -7.38 -12.56
C THR A 250 9.18 -6.44 -11.62
N PHE A 251 8.80 -6.90 -10.43
CA PHE A 251 8.26 -6.05 -9.38
C PHE A 251 9.24 -4.94 -9.03
N LYS A 252 8.74 -3.72 -8.84
CA LYS A 252 9.57 -2.54 -8.55
C LYS A 252 9.16 -1.80 -7.31
N ASN A 253 7.87 -1.63 -7.08
CA ASN A 253 7.36 -0.90 -5.92
C ASN A 253 5.87 -1.17 -5.72
N GLU A 254 5.36 -0.70 -4.59
CA GLU A 254 3.93 -0.67 -4.31
C GLU A 254 3.49 0.65 -3.68
N ALA A 255 2.18 0.89 -3.68
CA ALA A 255 1.54 1.93 -2.88
C ALA A 255 0.27 1.38 -2.24
N PHE A 256 -0.09 1.93 -1.09
CA PHE A 256 -1.26 1.54 -0.31
C PHE A 256 -2.08 2.75 0.08
N PHE A 257 -3.40 2.62 -0.08
CA PHE A 257 -4.40 3.59 0.33
C PHE A 257 -5.51 2.84 1.06
N SER A 258 -5.95 3.38 2.18
CA SER A 258 -7.03 2.81 2.97
C SER A 258 -7.88 3.93 3.56
N THR A 259 -9.15 3.64 3.80
CA THR A 259 -10.06 4.48 4.60
C THR A 259 -9.78 4.36 6.09
N GLU A 260 -9.03 3.34 6.51
CA GLU A 260 -8.69 3.08 7.90
C GLU A 260 -7.81 4.21 8.47
N LYS A 261 -8.20 4.70 9.64
CA LYS A 261 -7.50 5.79 10.32
C LYS A 261 -6.45 5.27 11.27
N TYR A 262 -5.43 4.61 10.73
CA TYR A 262 -4.36 4.03 11.54
C TYR A 262 -3.70 5.02 12.50
N ASN A 263 -3.65 6.30 12.14
CA ASN A 263 -3.10 7.37 12.98
C ASN A 263 -3.84 7.54 14.33
N GLU A 264 -5.12 7.19 14.40
CA GLU A 264 -5.91 7.26 15.65
C GLU A 264 -5.62 6.06 16.58
N GLN A 265 -5.00 4.99 16.05
CA GLN A 265 -4.72 3.74 16.77
C GLN A 265 -3.26 3.61 17.23
N LEU A 266 -2.37 4.53 16.84
CA LEU A 266 -0.95 4.45 17.18
C LEU A 266 -0.72 4.71 18.68
N SER A 267 -0.21 3.70 19.38
CA SER A 267 0.32 3.87 20.74
C SER A 267 1.81 4.23 20.68
N LEU A 268 2.22 5.22 21.47
CA LEU A 268 3.62 5.61 21.61
C LEU A 268 4.03 5.66 23.08
N GLU A 269 5.28 5.30 23.35
CA GLU A 269 5.91 5.34 24.65
C GLU A 269 7.30 5.97 24.55
N ILE A 270 7.64 6.87 25.47
CA ILE A 270 8.97 7.48 25.51
C ILE A 270 9.81 6.72 26.53
N LEU A 271 10.96 6.20 26.11
CA LEU A 271 11.85 5.47 27.00
C LEU A 271 12.72 6.45 27.78
N SER A 272 12.63 6.39 29.11
CA SER A 272 13.34 7.33 29.99
C SER A 272 14.82 7.01 30.18
N SER A 273 15.24 5.76 29.93
CA SER A 273 16.60 5.29 30.27
C SER A 273 17.28 4.39 29.22
N THR A 274 16.62 4.13 28.09
CA THR A 274 17.12 3.24 27.03
C THR A 274 17.55 4.05 25.81
N VAL A 275 18.83 3.93 25.43
CA VAL A 275 19.41 4.63 24.26
C VAL A 275 19.13 6.14 24.30
N ASN A 276 19.54 6.77 25.40
CA ASN A 276 19.37 8.20 25.64
C ASN A 276 20.74 8.87 25.85
N ASN A 277 20.85 10.15 25.47
CA ASN A 277 21.99 11.01 25.80
C ASN A 277 21.50 12.19 26.64
N GLY A 278 21.75 12.15 27.94
CA GLY A 278 21.15 13.03 28.94
C GLY A 278 20.22 12.27 29.88
N ARG A 279 19.65 12.96 30.88
CA ARG A 279 18.68 12.38 31.81
C ARG A 279 17.32 13.04 31.61
N ILE A 280 16.32 12.24 31.29
CA ILE A 280 14.94 12.68 31.11
C ILE A 280 14.00 11.95 32.07
N LYS A 281 12.86 12.57 32.35
CA LYS A 281 11.72 11.93 33.00
C LYS A 281 10.50 12.13 32.13
N VAL A 282 9.70 11.09 31.99
CA VAL A 282 8.46 11.11 31.21
C VAL A 282 7.29 11.26 32.17
N LYS A 283 6.42 12.23 31.92
CA LYS A 283 5.18 12.42 32.68
C LYS A 283 4.07 12.87 31.74
N ASP A 284 2.96 12.13 31.70
CA ASP A 284 1.79 12.45 30.87
C ASP A 284 2.15 12.72 29.39
N LYS A 285 3.04 11.89 28.81
CA LYS A 285 3.64 12.03 27.46
C LYS A 285 4.54 13.26 27.25
N ASN A 286 4.81 14.05 28.28
CA ASN A 286 5.78 15.14 28.24
C ASN A 286 7.17 14.68 28.69
N ILE A 287 8.19 15.32 28.13
CA ILE A 287 9.60 15.11 28.49
C ILE A 287 10.03 16.24 29.42
N LEU A 288 10.46 15.86 30.62
CA LEU A 288 11.16 16.75 31.55
C LEU A 288 12.64 16.44 31.49
N ILE A 289 13.44 17.45 31.14
CA ILE A 289 14.90 17.30 31.07
C ILE A 289 15.45 17.50 32.49
N HIS A 290 15.98 16.44 33.08
CA HIS A 290 16.67 16.51 34.36
C HIS A 290 18.11 16.98 34.20
N ASP A 291 18.83 16.44 33.21
CA ASP A 291 20.19 16.87 32.90
C ASP A 291 20.48 16.81 31.40
N TYR A 292 21.05 17.89 30.89
CA TYR A 292 21.61 17.92 29.55
C TYR A 292 22.92 17.12 29.48
N PRO A 293 23.22 16.48 28.34
CA PRO A 293 24.47 15.76 28.17
C PRO A 293 25.66 16.74 28.15
N ARG A 294 26.82 16.28 28.66
CA ARG A 294 28.06 17.08 28.65
C ARG A 294 28.67 17.22 27.24
N GLN A 295 28.34 16.29 26.34
CA GLN A 295 28.79 16.26 24.95
C GLN A 295 27.67 15.71 24.06
N GLY A 296 27.57 16.22 22.82
CA GLY A 296 26.53 15.84 21.88
C GLY A 296 25.17 16.50 22.17
N ASN A 297 24.15 16.08 21.43
CA ASN A 297 22.79 16.58 21.59
C ASN A 297 22.02 15.75 22.62
N LEU A 298 20.96 16.32 23.19
CA LEU A 298 19.98 15.53 23.94
C LEU A 298 19.38 14.47 23.00
N GLU A 299 19.43 13.21 23.40
CA GLU A 299 18.87 12.09 22.63
C GLU A 299 17.92 11.31 23.53
N PHE A 300 16.79 10.90 22.97
CA PHE A 300 15.84 10.02 23.63
C PHE A 300 15.18 9.08 22.64
N THR A 301 14.71 7.93 23.15
CA THR A 301 14.04 6.92 22.33
C THR A 301 12.53 6.97 22.51
N VAL A 302 11.81 6.80 21.39
CA VAL A 302 10.34 6.67 21.35
C VAL A 302 10.00 5.32 20.74
N LEU A 303 9.27 4.50 21.47
CA LEU A 303 8.60 3.32 20.93
C LEU A 303 7.29 3.75 20.28
N VAL A 304 7.02 3.22 19.10
CA VAL A 304 5.76 3.42 18.39
C VAL A 304 5.28 2.04 17.96
N ASN A 305 4.07 1.67 18.38
CA ASN A 305 3.46 0.44 17.89
C ASN A 305 2.92 0.68 16.48
N LEU A 306 3.54 0.02 15.51
CA LEU A 306 3.17 0.07 14.09
C LEU A 306 2.67 -1.29 13.58
N GLU A 307 2.41 -2.27 14.46
CA GLU A 307 2.07 -3.65 14.06
C GLU A 307 0.79 -3.74 13.21
N ASN A 308 -0.15 -2.81 13.44
CA ASN A 308 -1.39 -2.75 12.68
C ASN A 308 -1.25 -2.05 11.32
N LEU A 309 -0.08 -1.46 11.01
CA LEU A 309 0.17 -0.87 9.70
C LEU A 309 0.61 -1.95 8.71
N PRO A 310 -0.04 -2.06 7.54
CA PRO A 310 0.34 -3.06 6.56
C PRO A 310 1.47 -2.52 5.66
N LEU A 311 2.60 -2.22 6.30
CA LEU A 311 3.84 -1.68 5.74
C LEU A 311 4.99 -2.65 6.03
N SER A 312 6.00 -2.71 5.14
CA SER A 312 7.15 -3.58 5.33
C SER A 312 8.12 -3.04 6.40
N ASP A 313 8.88 -3.94 7.03
CA ASP A 313 10.01 -3.62 7.92
C ASP A 313 10.99 -2.63 7.26
N GLU A 314 11.29 -2.81 5.97
CA GLU A 314 12.15 -1.91 5.20
C GLU A 314 11.57 -0.49 5.12
N PHE A 315 10.24 -0.37 4.93
CA PHE A 315 9.60 0.93 4.89
C PHE A 315 9.63 1.63 6.24
N ILE A 316 9.28 0.92 7.32
CA ILE A 316 9.19 1.50 8.67
C ILE A 316 10.57 1.79 9.29
N THR A 317 11.62 1.06 8.90
CA THR A 317 12.97 1.31 9.42
C THR A 317 13.73 2.38 8.63
N ASN A 318 13.22 2.83 7.49
CA ASN A 318 13.88 3.85 6.68
C ASN A 318 13.56 5.28 7.18
N PRO A 319 14.52 6.03 7.75
CA PRO A 319 14.28 7.36 8.28
C PRO A 319 13.79 8.38 7.24
N SER A 320 14.06 8.17 5.94
CA SER A 320 13.60 9.10 4.88
C SER A 320 12.09 9.08 4.66
N ASN A 321 11.38 8.07 5.19
CA ASN A 321 9.93 7.94 5.06
C ASN A 321 9.15 8.75 6.11
N TYR A 322 9.87 9.37 7.04
CA TYR A 322 9.31 10.11 8.17
C TYR A 322 9.55 11.60 8.04
N GLN A 323 8.59 12.40 8.50
CA GLN A 323 8.72 13.85 8.63
C GLN A 323 8.36 14.26 10.06
N LEU A 324 9.23 15.06 10.66
CA LEU A 324 8.95 15.67 11.95
C LEU A 324 8.31 17.03 11.76
N ASN A 325 7.28 17.32 12.54
CA ASN A 325 6.62 18.63 12.54
C ASN A 325 7.44 19.70 13.29
N ASN A 326 8.35 19.28 14.16
CA ASN A 326 9.27 20.16 14.87
C ASN A 326 10.67 20.06 14.26
N SER A 327 11.14 21.16 13.67
CA SER A 327 12.45 21.27 13.01
C SER A 327 13.64 21.26 13.96
N GLU A 328 13.44 21.39 15.28
CA GLU A 328 14.52 21.30 16.28
C GLU A 328 14.95 19.85 16.53
N PHE A 329 14.12 18.88 16.14
CA PHE A 329 14.42 17.46 16.26
C PHE A 329 14.76 16.85 14.91
N LYS A 330 15.53 15.76 14.96
CA LYS A 330 15.81 14.89 13.82
C LYS A 330 15.77 13.44 14.27
N ILE A 331 15.36 12.55 13.37
CA ILE A 331 15.48 11.11 13.59
C ILE A 331 16.95 10.75 13.38
N LYS A 332 17.58 10.18 14.42
CA LYS A 332 18.97 9.73 14.36
C LYS A 332 19.07 8.33 13.73
N ASN A 333 18.21 7.42 14.17
CA ASN A 333 18.08 6.05 13.71
C ASN A 333 16.66 5.54 14.01
N ILE A 334 16.27 4.45 13.34
CA ILE A 334 15.05 3.69 13.62
C ILE A 334 15.45 2.22 13.74
N GLY A 335 14.86 1.51 14.69
CA GLY A 335 15.15 0.11 14.97
C GLY A 335 13.87 -0.66 15.24
N LEU A 336 13.93 -1.98 15.09
CA LEU A 336 12.82 -2.87 15.40
C LEU A 336 12.92 -3.35 16.85
N THR A 337 11.77 -3.43 17.51
CA THR A 337 11.63 -4.08 18.81
C THR A 337 11.44 -5.57 18.62
N ARG A 338 12.17 -6.38 19.39
CA ARG A 338 11.94 -7.82 19.53
C ARG A 338 11.99 -8.16 21.00
N ASP A 339 10.88 -8.59 21.57
CA ASP A 339 10.71 -8.79 23.02
C ASP A 339 11.09 -7.54 23.83
N ARG A 340 12.18 -7.59 24.61
CA ARG A 340 12.72 -6.48 25.40
C ARG A 340 13.94 -5.84 24.77
N ASP A 341 14.20 -6.11 23.50
CA ASP A 341 15.37 -5.63 22.79
C ASP A 341 14.98 -4.66 21.68
N ILE A 342 15.81 -3.64 21.46
CA ILE A 342 15.76 -2.77 20.29
C ILE A 342 17.00 -3.06 19.45
N VAL A 343 16.78 -3.37 18.16
CA VAL A 343 17.86 -3.60 17.21
C VAL A 343 18.03 -2.39 16.31
N PHE A 344 19.15 -1.69 16.45
CA PHE A 344 19.55 -0.58 15.58
C PHE A 344 20.77 -0.98 14.75
N ASP A 345 20.65 -1.01 13.42
CA ASP A 345 21.78 -1.28 12.51
C ASP A 345 22.61 -2.53 12.92
N GLY A 346 21.93 -3.57 13.41
CA GLY A 346 22.56 -4.81 13.88
C GLY A 346 23.07 -4.81 15.33
N ASN A 347 22.95 -3.69 16.07
CA ASN A 347 23.28 -3.60 17.49
C ASN A 347 22.03 -3.76 18.37
N ILE A 348 22.17 -4.51 19.47
CA ILE A 348 21.07 -4.87 20.37
C ILE A 348 21.14 -4.02 21.65
N PHE A 349 20.02 -3.42 22.04
CA PHE A 349 19.87 -2.63 23.25
C PHE A 349 18.68 -3.11 24.07
N PHE A 350 18.88 -3.38 25.36
CA PHE A 350 17.82 -3.81 26.26
C PHE A 350 16.96 -2.62 26.72
N ILE A 351 15.64 -2.77 26.59
CA ILE A 351 14.63 -1.87 27.14
C ILE A 351 14.59 -2.06 28.66
N LYS A 352 14.90 -0.98 29.39
CA LYS A 352 14.92 -0.92 30.85
C LYS A 352 13.65 -0.37 31.45
#